data_AF-A0A9X2M492-F1
#
_entry.id   AF-A0A9X2M492-F1
#
_cell.length_a   1.000
_cell.length_b   1.000
_cell.length_c   1.000
_cell.angle_alpha   90.00
_cell.angle_beta   90.00
_cell.angle_gamma   90.00
#
_symmetry.space_group_name_H-M   'P 1'
#
loop_
_entity.id
_entity.type
_entity.pdbx_description
1 polymer ?
#
loop_
_entity_poly.entity_id
_entity_poly.type
_entity_poly.pdbx_seq_one_letter_code
_entity_poly.pdbx_strand_id
1 'polypeptide(L)'
;MRKLVSFDCYRTLINFDTRTATHEIVEDRLAEIGVDPDRFHHDAYVMRFQGVLDEYLPYREILRRTLRNVMTLHGLEYRDEDGEALIEAVSAATPTSWPTSAPRGSWWSSAAATSRCHRSWWPPAAHGTSR
;
A
#
# COMPACT_ATOMS: atom_id res chain seq x y z
N MET A 1 -17.52 28.26 -17.60
CA MET A 1 -17.69 26.84 -17.22
C MET A 1 -16.39 26.34 -16.62
N ARG A 2 -16.39 25.87 -15.36
CA ARG A 2 -15.17 25.32 -14.73
C ARG A 2 -14.97 23.89 -15.20
N LYS A 3 -13.74 23.54 -15.61
CA LYS A 3 -13.35 22.16 -15.94
C LYS A 3 -12.80 21.51 -14.67
N LEU A 4 -13.34 20.36 -14.30
CA LEU A 4 -12.85 19.54 -13.20
C LEU A 4 -12.00 18.41 -13.77
N VAL A 5 -10.88 18.11 -13.12
CA VAL A 5 -10.01 16.99 -13.45
C VAL A 5 -9.84 16.16 -12.19
N SER A 6 -10.12 14.86 -12.27
CA SER A 6 -9.90 13.89 -11.21
C SER A 6 -8.68 13.05 -11.52
N PHE A 7 -7.88 12.75 -10.50
CA PHE A 7 -6.74 11.85 -10.57
C PHE A 7 -6.94 10.72 -9.59
N ASP A 8 -6.53 9.53 -10.00
CA ASP A 8 -6.31 8.44 -9.05
C ASP A 8 -5.14 8.80 -8.11
N CYS A 9 -5.10 8.19 -6.92
CA CYS A 9 -4.09 8.49 -5.91
C CYS A 9 -2.86 7.57 -6.05
N TYR A 10 -3.07 6.25 -6.04
CA TYR A 10 -2.01 5.26 -5.92
C TYR A 10 -1.24 5.10 -7.22
N ARG A 11 0.08 5.28 -7.17
CA ARG A 11 1.00 5.29 -8.33
C ARG A 11 0.76 6.38 -9.39
N THR A 12 -0.24 7.25 -9.19
CA THR A 12 -0.46 8.44 -10.02
C THR A 12 0.03 9.70 -9.31
N LEU A 13 -0.41 9.91 -8.06
CA LEU A 13 -0.02 11.07 -7.25
C LEU A 13 1.00 10.73 -6.16
N ILE A 14 0.99 9.48 -5.66
CA ILE A 14 1.91 8.98 -4.66
C ILE A 14 2.60 7.69 -5.10
N ASN A 15 3.85 7.52 -4.67
CA ASN A 15 4.63 6.31 -4.85
C ASN A 15 4.14 5.23 -3.89
N PHE A 16 3.06 4.57 -4.28
CA PHE A 16 2.45 3.48 -3.52
C PHE A 16 2.95 2.13 -4.05
N ASP A 17 3.95 1.56 -3.38
CA ASP A 17 4.56 0.29 -3.76
C ASP A 17 4.42 -0.76 -2.66
N THR A 18 3.39 -1.59 -2.77
CA THR A 18 3.14 -2.69 -1.85
C THR A 18 4.16 -3.82 -1.98
N ARG A 19 4.78 -3.99 -3.15
CA ARG A 19 5.70 -5.12 -3.39
C ARG A 19 6.97 -4.91 -2.59
N THR A 20 7.59 -3.73 -2.75
CA THR A 20 8.81 -3.36 -2.00
C THR A 20 8.54 -3.38 -0.50
N ALA A 21 7.46 -2.72 -0.04
CA ALA A 21 7.09 -2.71 1.37
C ALA A 21 6.87 -4.12 1.95
N THR A 22 6.26 -5.02 1.18
CA THR A 22 6.08 -6.41 1.62
C THR A 22 7.43 -7.14 1.67
N HIS A 23 8.28 -6.96 0.66
CA HIS A 23 9.58 -7.65 0.57
C HIS A 23 10.44 -7.35 1.80
N GLU A 24 10.54 -6.07 2.20
CA GLU A 24 11.29 -5.64 3.39
C GLU A 24 10.82 -6.32 4.69
N ILE A 25 9.55 -6.77 4.76
CA ILE A 25 8.99 -7.44 5.95
C ILE A 25 9.30 -8.94 5.96
N VAL A 26 9.42 -9.57 4.79
CA VAL A 26 9.48 -11.04 4.69
C VAL A 26 10.78 -11.59 4.12
N GLU A 27 11.68 -10.76 3.59
CA GLU A 27 12.86 -11.19 2.84
C GLU A 27 13.74 -12.19 3.60
N ASP A 28 14.09 -11.89 4.86
CA ASP A 28 14.90 -12.77 5.69
C ASP A 28 14.23 -14.13 5.92
N ARG A 29 12.92 -14.11 6.18
CA ARG A 29 12.13 -15.32 6.41
C ARG A 29 11.95 -16.15 5.14
N LEU A 30 11.77 -15.50 3.99
CA LEU A 30 11.71 -16.20 2.69
C LEU A 30 13.03 -16.89 2.37
N ALA A 31 14.16 -16.21 2.64
CA ALA A 31 15.48 -16.76 2.44
C ALA A 31 15.75 -17.97 3.37
N GLU A 32 15.33 -17.88 4.64
CA GLU A 32 15.49 -18.97 5.62
C GLU A 32 14.79 -20.27 5.18
N ILE A 33 13.59 -20.16 4.59
CA ILE A 33 12.80 -21.32 4.16
C ILE A 33 12.98 -21.68 2.68
N GLY A 34 13.80 -20.93 1.94
CA GLY A 34 14.10 -21.18 0.52
C GLY A 34 12.93 -20.93 -0.44
N VAL A 35 12.04 -20.00 -0.13
CA VAL A 35 10.93 -19.61 -1.03
C VAL A 35 11.41 -18.53 -2.01
N ASP A 36 11.10 -18.73 -3.29
CA ASP A 36 11.35 -17.74 -4.34
C ASP A 36 10.53 -16.45 -4.12
N PRO A 37 11.18 -15.29 -3.89
CA PRO A 37 10.49 -14.02 -3.66
C PRO A 37 9.60 -13.58 -4.84
N ASP A 38 9.99 -13.87 -6.09
CA ASP A 38 9.20 -13.48 -7.25
C ASP A 38 7.87 -14.24 -7.29
N ARG A 39 7.91 -15.54 -6.98
CA ARG A 39 6.70 -16.34 -6.83
C ARG A 39 5.81 -15.83 -5.69
N PHE A 40 6.39 -15.56 -4.52
CA PHE A 40 5.65 -15.02 -3.37
C PHE A 40 4.91 -13.72 -3.74
N HIS A 41 5.60 -12.78 -4.41
CA HIS A 41 4.98 -11.53 -4.82
C HIS A 41 3.94 -11.68 -5.93
N HIS A 42 4.13 -12.64 -6.84
CA HIS A 42 3.13 -12.99 -7.84
C HIS A 42 1.84 -13.49 -7.18
N ASP A 43 1.96 -14.44 -6.24
CA ASP A 43 0.82 -15.00 -5.53
C ASP A 43 0.11 -13.92 -4.68
N ALA A 44 0.87 -13.03 -4.03
CA ALA A 44 0.30 -11.88 -3.32
C ALA A 44 -0.47 -10.92 -4.25
N TYR A 45 0.04 -10.68 -5.47
CA TYR A 45 -0.64 -9.86 -6.47
C TYR A 45 -1.96 -10.51 -6.93
N VAL A 46 -1.94 -11.81 -7.22
CA VAL A 46 -3.13 -12.57 -7.63
C VAL A 46 -4.17 -12.59 -6.51
N MET A 47 -3.77 -12.80 -5.24
CA MET A 47 -4.69 -12.80 -4.10
C MET A 47 -5.40 -11.46 -3.91
N ARG A 48 -4.70 -10.32 -4.06
CA ARG A 48 -5.34 -9.00 -4.00
C ARG A 48 -6.38 -8.83 -5.11
N PHE A 49 -6.11 -9.36 -6.30
CA PHE A 49 -7.07 -9.31 -7.41
C PHE A 49 -8.32 -10.15 -7.13
N GLN A 50 -8.16 -11.34 -6.52
CA GLN A 50 -9.30 -12.18 -6.14
C GLN A 50 -10.22 -11.50 -5.10
N GLY A 51 -9.68 -10.60 -4.27
CA GLY A 51 -10.48 -9.80 -3.33
C GLY A 51 -11.57 -8.94 -3.97
N VAL A 52 -11.53 -8.71 -5.30
CA VAL A 52 -12.61 -8.04 -6.06
C VAL A 52 -13.89 -8.88 -6.12
N LEU A 53 -13.77 -10.20 -5.99
CA LEU A 53 -14.91 -11.13 -6.03
C LEU A 53 -15.60 -11.30 -4.67
N ASP A 54 -14.96 -10.85 -3.59
CA ASP A 54 -15.47 -10.96 -2.23
C ASP A 54 -16.37 -9.76 -1.85
N GLU A 55 -16.97 -9.82 -0.66
CA GLU A 55 -17.59 -8.66 -0.04
C GLU A 55 -16.58 -7.50 0.08
N TYR A 56 -17.07 -6.27 -0.10
CA TYR A 56 -16.25 -5.09 -0.02
C TYR A 56 -15.54 -4.99 1.35
N LEU A 57 -14.22 -4.88 1.30
CA LEU A 57 -13.38 -4.58 2.45
C LEU A 57 -12.61 -3.28 2.22
N PRO A 58 -12.37 -2.49 3.28
CA PRO A 58 -11.42 -1.38 3.21
C PRO A 58 -10.06 -1.89 2.71
N TYR A 59 -9.38 -1.11 1.87
CA TYR A 59 -8.15 -1.58 1.22
C TYR A 59 -7.05 -2.01 2.20
N ARG A 60 -6.96 -1.36 3.38
CA ARG A 60 -6.06 -1.78 4.47
C ARG A 60 -6.30 -3.23 4.91
N GLU A 61 -7.56 -3.65 4.95
CA GLU A 61 -7.93 -5.00 5.35
C GLU A 61 -7.61 -6.00 4.24
N ILE A 62 -7.79 -5.60 2.98
CA ILE A 62 -7.33 -6.38 1.83
C ILE A 62 -5.81 -6.61 1.92
N LEU A 63 -5.02 -5.60 2.30
CA LEU A 63 -3.56 -5.75 2.45
C LEU A 63 -3.19 -6.72 3.58
N ARG A 64 -3.76 -6.57 4.77
CA ARG A 64 -3.52 -7.48 5.91
C ARG A 64 -3.92 -8.92 5.57
N ARG A 65 -5.14 -9.11 5.05
CA ARG A 65 -5.66 -10.43 4.66
C ARG A 65 -4.81 -11.06 3.57
N THR A 66 -4.39 -10.28 2.56
CA THR A 66 -3.48 -10.78 1.51
C THR A 66 -2.16 -11.23 2.12
N LEU A 67 -1.52 -10.40 2.95
CA LEU A 67 -0.23 -10.73 3.55
C LEU A 67 -0.31 -12.01 4.39
N ARG A 68 -1.33 -12.12 5.23
CA ARG A 68 -1.63 -13.33 6.01
C ARG A 68 -1.77 -14.56 5.12
N ASN A 69 -2.58 -14.46 4.07
CA ASN A 69 -2.87 -15.59 3.18
C ASN A 69 -1.65 -16.03 2.37
N VAL A 70 -0.88 -15.09 1.82
CA VAL A 70 0.31 -15.43 1.04
C VAL A 70 1.43 -15.98 1.93
N MET A 71 1.62 -15.43 3.14
CA MET A 71 2.56 -16.00 4.11
C MET A 71 2.18 -17.43 4.48
N THR A 72 0.89 -17.67 4.77
CA THR A 72 0.38 -19.02 5.08
C THR A 72 0.58 -19.97 3.89
N LEU A 73 0.31 -19.53 2.66
CA LEU A 73 0.48 -20.33 1.45
C LEU A 73 1.93 -20.82 1.27
N HIS A 74 2.91 -19.98 1.62
CA HIS A 74 4.33 -20.29 1.49
C HIS A 74 4.96 -20.86 2.76
N GLY A 75 4.17 -21.10 3.82
CA GLY A 75 4.65 -21.70 5.07
C GLY A 75 5.33 -20.72 6.03
N LEU A 76 5.17 -19.42 5.85
CA LEU A 76 5.64 -18.40 6.80
C LEU A 76 4.62 -18.22 7.92
N GLU A 77 5.12 -18.08 9.14
CA GLU A 77 4.33 -17.59 10.27
C GLU A 77 3.96 -16.12 10.06
N TYR A 78 2.66 -15.83 10.02
CA TYR A 78 2.13 -14.47 10.02
C TYR A 78 1.96 -13.95 11.44
N ARG A 79 2.46 -12.74 11.70
CA ARG A 79 2.27 -12.00 12.95
C ARG A 79 1.43 -10.75 12.68
N ASP A 80 0.59 -10.33 13.62
CA ASP A 80 -0.26 -9.16 13.39
C ASP A 80 0.60 -7.89 13.17
N GLU A 81 1.80 -7.85 13.74
CA GLU A 81 2.82 -6.82 13.52
C GLU A 81 3.30 -6.74 12.06
N ASP A 82 3.32 -7.85 11.32
CA ASP A 82 3.67 -7.86 9.89
C ASP A 82 2.64 -7.07 9.08
N GLY A 83 1.36 -7.24 9.44
CA GLY A 83 0.26 -6.49 8.85
C GLY A 83 0.35 -5.00 9.16
N GLU A 84 0.59 -4.65 10.43
CA GLU A 84 0.75 -3.24 10.81
C GLU A 84 1.98 -2.59 10.16
N ALA A 85 3.11 -3.30 10.07
CA ALA A 85 4.30 -2.82 9.38
C ALA A 85 4.02 -2.53 7.90
N LEU A 86 3.27 -3.41 7.22
CA LEU A 86 2.86 -3.19 5.84
C LEU A 86 1.96 -1.94 5.70
N ILE A 87 0.99 -1.79 6.60
CA ILE A 87 0.09 -0.62 6.64
C ILE A 87 0.88 0.66 6.89
N GLU A 88 1.81 0.67 7.83
CA GLU A 88 2.65 1.82 8.13
C GLU A 88 3.53 2.20 6.93
N ALA A 89 4.23 1.22 6.34
CA ALA A 89 5.13 1.46 5.21
C ALA A 89 4.41 2.09 4.01
N VAL A 90 3.23 1.58 3.65
CA VAL A 90 2.49 2.12 2.50
C VAL A 90 1.72 3.41 2.84
N SER A 91 1.49 3.71 4.12
CA SER A 91 0.97 5.01 4.60
C SER A 91 2.02 6.12 4.55
N ALA A 92 3.30 5.75 4.52
CA ALA A 92 4.41 6.69 4.41
C ALA A 92 4.72 7.06 2.94
N ALA A 93 3.87 6.65 1.99
CA ALA A 93 4.08 6.87 0.57
C ALA A 93 4.31 8.35 0.24
N THR A 94 5.41 8.61 -0.48
CA THR A 94 5.82 9.96 -0.87
C THR A 94 5.11 10.39 -2.16
N PRO A 95 4.91 11.70 -2.39
CA PRO A 95 4.45 12.19 -3.69
C PRO A 95 5.36 11.69 -4.81
N THR A 96 4.77 11.26 -5.92
CA THR A 96 5.55 10.80 -7.07
C THR A 96 6.46 11.91 -7.57
N SER A 97 7.75 11.59 -7.77
CA SER A 97 8.74 12.51 -8.34
C SER A 97 8.46 12.65 -9.83
N TRP A 98 7.40 13.36 -10.19
CA TRP A 98 7.21 13.79 -11.57
C TRP A 98 8.40 14.66 -11.96
N PRO A 99 9.00 14.52 -13.16
CA PRO A 99 10.08 15.41 -13.57
C PRO A 99 9.60 16.86 -13.46
N THR A 100 10.33 17.65 -12.68
CA THR A 100 10.11 19.08 -12.42
C THR A 100 10.12 19.93 -13.71
N SER A 101 10.40 19.31 -14.86
CA SER A 101 10.37 19.88 -16.21
C SER A 101 9.00 19.83 -16.90
N ALA A 102 7.98 19.18 -16.33
CA ALA A 102 6.61 19.38 -16.79
C ALA A 102 6.29 20.88 -16.71
N PRO A 103 5.74 21.51 -17.78
CA PRO A 103 5.54 22.94 -17.80
C PRO A 103 4.73 23.32 -16.57
N ARG A 104 5.33 24.15 -15.71
CA ARG A 104 4.68 24.78 -14.56
C ARG A 104 3.63 25.77 -15.06
N GLY A 105 2.59 25.25 -15.72
CA GLY A 105 1.36 25.97 -15.93
C GLY A 105 0.76 26.28 -14.55
N SER A 106 0.15 27.44 -14.43
CA SER A 106 -0.46 28.05 -13.23
C SER A 106 -1.50 27.21 -12.47
N TRP A 107 -1.63 25.93 -12.80
CA TRP A 107 -2.62 24.98 -12.27
C TRP A 107 -2.09 24.11 -11.13
N TRP A 108 -0.76 24.01 -10.95
CA TRP A 108 -0.16 23.06 -10.02
C TRP A 108 0.79 23.75 -9.03
N SER A 109 0.22 24.30 -7.96
CA SER A 109 0.96 24.80 -6.79
C SER A 109 0.72 23.97 -5.52
N SER A 110 0.05 22.82 -5.61
CA SER A 110 -0.44 22.09 -4.43
C SER A 110 0.17 20.69 -4.27
N ALA A 111 1.48 20.61 -4.03
CA ALA A 111 2.05 19.46 -3.32
C ALA A 111 1.36 19.26 -1.95
N ALA A 112 0.82 20.35 -1.37
CA ALA A 112 0.06 20.35 -0.12
C ALA A 112 -1.31 19.63 -0.17
N ALA A 113 -1.89 19.41 -1.37
CA ALA A 113 -3.15 18.67 -1.49
C ALA A 113 -2.93 17.16 -1.36
N THR A 114 -1.84 16.65 -1.93
CA THR A 114 -1.48 15.22 -1.93
C THR A 114 -1.25 14.68 -0.51
N SER A 115 -0.51 15.41 0.33
CA SER A 115 -0.26 15.01 1.72
C SER A 115 -1.49 15.08 2.63
N ARG A 116 -2.51 15.89 2.26
CA ARG A 116 -3.75 16.04 3.03
C ARG A 116 -4.76 14.95 2.68
N CYS A 117 -4.89 14.59 1.40
CA CYS A 117 -5.71 13.46 0.95
C CYS A 117 -5.17 12.13 1.44
N HIS A 118 -3.85 11.88 1.38
CA HIS A 118 -3.33 10.59 1.82
C HIS A 118 -3.62 10.33 3.31
N ARG A 119 -3.43 11.36 4.16
CA ARG A 119 -3.65 11.29 5.62
C ARG A 119 -5.11 11.13 6.02
N SER A 120 -6.07 11.57 5.20
CA SER A 120 -7.50 11.35 5.48
C SER A 120 -7.98 9.96 5.05
N TRP A 121 -7.33 9.33 4.07
CA TRP A 121 -7.62 7.96 3.64
C TRP A 121 -6.89 6.93 4.51
N TRP A 122 -5.77 7.33 5.12
CA TRP A 122 -5.00 6.58 6.11
C TRP A 122 -4.91 7.36 7.44
N PRO A 123 -6.04 7.54 8.15
CA PRO A 123 -5.99 8.07 9.50
C PRO A 123 -5.16 7.13 10.38
N PRO A 124 -4.36 7.66 11.33
CA PRO A 124 -3.65 6.83 12.30
C PRO A 124 -4.65 5.89 12.98
N ALA A 125 -4.20 4.67 13.31
CA ALA A 125 -5.00 3.75 14.08
C ALA A 125 -5.54 4.49 15.32
N ALA A 126 -6.87 4.49 15.50
CA ALA A 126 -7.45 5.04 16.71
C ALA A 126 -6.91 4.20 17.86
N HIS A 127 -5.95 4.74 18.62
CA HIS A 127 -5.59 4.16 19.90
C HIS A 127 -6.86 4.12 20.72
N GLY A 128 -7.43 2.92 20.88
CA GLY A 128 -8.57 2.72 21.75
C GLY A 128 -8.14 3.16 23.15
N THR A 129 -8.61 4.33 23.58
CA THR A 129 -8.62 4.68 24.99
C THR A 129 -9.59 3.71 25.65
N SER A 130 -9.05 2.64 26.23
CA SER A 130 -9.76 1.89 27.25
C SER A 130 -9.93 2.83 28.46
N ARG A 131 -11.17 3.21 28.74
CA ARG A 131 -11.60 3.60 30.08
C ARG A 131 -13.06 3.26 30.25
#